data_AF-A0A959CHH0-F1
#
_entry.id   AF-A0A959CHH0-F1
#
_cell.length_a   1.000
_cell.length_b   1.000
_cell.length_c   1.000
_cell.angle_alpha   90.00
_cell.angle_beta   90.00
_cell.angle_gamma   90.00
#
_symmetry.space_group_name_H-M   'P 1'
#
loop_
_entity.id
_entity.type
_entity.pdbx_description
1 polymer ?
#
loop_
_entity_poly.entity_id
_entity_poly.type
_entity_poly.pdbx_seq_one_letter_code
_entity_poly.pdbx_strand_id
1 'polypeptide(L)'
;MTNEKTQVLDVIESAGLEQDTTRTLRQKFMPFWEQAEKWRETAAGLVVTDASQTREMKMAREARLALREIRINADKTRKALKEDSIRYGRAVQGVYNVIEYLIKPIEEHLLEQEKFAEIQAQRRLEALNAERERIAAPLVAWIDVDLPFTNTPWANFDEAKFQEIISAAQAAKEAEAEEAARLEAERIAREKAEEEERQRILEENARLRAEAEERERKAAAERAELEAQRRAAEEEARKERAERERIEADARRKAE
;
A
#
# COMPACT_ATOMS: atom_id res chain seq x y z
N MET A 1 -27.80 -72.82 -17.56
CA MET A 1 -27.20 -73.36 -16.32
C MET A 1 -25.68 -73.40 -16.37
N THR A 2 -25.06 -73.75 -17.51
CA THR A 2 -23.62 -73.51 -17.77
C THR A 2 -23.24 -72.02 -17.80
N ASN A 3 -24.16 -71.15 -18.25
CA ASN A 3 -23.92 -69.73 -18.50
C ASN A 3 -23.40 -68.93 -17.27
N GLU A 4 -23.98 -69.12 -16.07
CA GLU A 4 -23.58 -68.35 -14.87
C GLU A 4 -22.25 -68.83 -14.24
N LYS A 5 -21.94 -70.14 -14.34
CA LYS A 5 -20.62 -70.67 -13.95
C LYS A 5 -19.54 -70.11 -14.87
N THR A 6 -19.84 -70.09 -16.18
CA THR A 6 -18.98 -69.53 -17.22
C THR A 6 -18.76 -68.04 -16.97
N GLN A 7 -19.78 -67.26 -16.59
CA GLN A 7 -19.62 -65.84 -16.25
C GLN A 7 -18.60 -65.58 -15.13
N VAL A 8 -18.56 -66.39 -14.07
CA VAL A 8 -17.56 -66.21 -13.00
C VAL A 8 -16.14 -66.48 -13.52
N LEU A 9 -15.99 -67.48 -14.38
CA LEU A 9 -14.70 -67.80 -14.99
C LEU A 9 -14.28 -66.72 -16.00
N ASP A 10 -15.20 -66.25 -16.83
CA ASP A 10 -14.98 -65.18 -17.81
C ASP A 10 -14.52 -63.89 -17.13
N VAL A 11 -15.10 -63.54 -15.97
CA VAL A 11 -14.67 -62.36 -15.19
C VAL A 11 -13.23 -62.48 -14.70
N ILE A 12 -12.78 -63.69 -14.33
CA ILE A 12 -11.40 -63.91 -13.87
C ILE A 12 -10.44 -63.91 -15.07
N GLU A 13 -10.82 -64.56 -16.16
CA GLU A 13 -9.98 -64.73 -17.35
C GLU A 13 -9.85 -63.42 -18.17
N SER A 14 -10.88 -62.57 -18.17
CA SER A 14 -10.85 -61.26 -18.84
C SER A 14 -10.11 -60.16 -18.06
N ALA A 15 -9.66 -60.44 -16.83
CA ALA A 15 -9.03 -59.44 -15.96
C ALA A 15 -7.57 -59.08 -16.34
N GLY A 16 -6.97 -59.79 -17.31
CA GLY A 16 -5.60 -59.51 -17.77
C GLY A 16 -4.52 -59.79 -16.72
N LEU A 17 -4.80 -60.65 -15.75
CA LEU A 17 -3.89 -61.01 -14.66
C LEU A 17 -2.95 -62.15 -15.08
N GLU A 18 -1.81 -62.26 -14.39
CA GLU A 18 -0.89 -63.38 -14.56
C GLU A 18 -1.60 -64.73 -14.36
N GLN A 19 -1.18 -65.76 -15.11
CA GLN A 19 -1.81 -67.08 -15.10
C GLN A 19 -1.90 -67.68 -13.68
N ASP A 20 -0.88 -67.51 -12.85
CA ASP A 20 -0.87 -68.00 -11.47
C ASP A 20 -1.85 -67.24 -10.57
N THR A 21 -2.00 -65.94 -10.79
CA THR A 21 -2.99 -65.11 -10.08
C THR A 21 -4.41 -65.50 -10.48
N THR A 22 -4.65 -65.66 -11.78
CA THR A 22 -5.91 -66.16 -12.36
C THR A 22 -6.29 -67.54 -11.79
N ARG A 23 -5.30 -68.47 -11.72
CA ARG A 23 -5.49 -69.79 -11.10
C ARG A 23 -5.84 -69.69 -9.62
N THR A 24 -5.17 -68.82 -8.88
CA THR A 24 -5.42 -68.59 -7.45
C THR A 24 -6.83 -68.06 -7.20
N LEU A 25 -7.28 -67.07 -7.99
CA LEU A 25 -8.64 -66.53 -7.91
C LEU A 25 -9.69 -67.62 -8.16
N ARG A 26 -9.49 -68.45 -9.19
CA ARG A 26 -10.38 -69.58 -9.48
C ARG A 26 -10.45 -70.55 -8.31
N GLN A 27 -9.30 -70.97 -7.78
CA GLN A 27 -9.24 -71.90 -6.65
C GLN A 27 -9.92 -71.37 -5.38
N LYS A 28 -9.81 -70.06 -5.12
CA LYS A 28 -10.37 -69.44 -3.91
C LYS A 28 -11.86 -69.13 -4.01
N PHE A 29 -12.37 -68.75 -5.18
CA PHE A 29 -13.77 -68.30 -5.34
C PHE A 29 -14.72 -69.37 -5.88
N MET A 30 -14.25 -70.33 -6.68
CA MET A 30 -15.12 -71.40 -7.22
C MET A 30 -15.83 -72.22 -6.15
N PRO A 31 -15.21 -72.58 -5.00
CA PRO A 31 -15.91 -73.31 -3.95
C PRO A 31 -17.11 -72.56 -3.36
N PHE A 32 -17.09 -71.24 -3.32
CA PHE A 32 -18.23 -70.44 -2.83
C PHE A 32 -19.39 -70.45 -3.84
N TRP A 33 -19.08 -70.37 -5.13
CA TRP A 33 -20.07 -70.49 -6.19
C TRP A 33 -20.75 -71.86 -6.14
N GLU A 34 -19.97 -72.94 -6.05
CA GLU A 34 -20.51 -74.31 -5.98
C GLU A 34 -21.34 -74.56 -4.72
N GLN A 35 -21.00 -73.94 -3.59
CA GLN A 35 -21.82 -73.99 -2.37
C GLN A 35 -23.12 -73.21 -2.52
N ALA A 36 -23.09 -72.01 -3.09
CA ALA A 36 -24.29 -71.20 -3.33
C ALA A 36 -25.24 -71.90 -4.31
N GLU A 37 -24.69 -72.52 -5.34
CA GLU A 37 -25.43 -73.27 -6.36
C GLU A 37 -26.24 -74.42 -5.77
N LYS A 38 -25.65 -75.19 -4.83
CA LYS A 38 -26.36 -76.27 -4.12
C LYS A 38 -27.60 -75.78 -3.37
N TRP A 39 -27.54 -74.56 -2.83
CA TRP A 39 -28.66 -73.95 -2.13
C TRP A 39 -29.69 -73.32 -3.07
N ARG A 40 -29.35 -73.06 -4.33
CA ARG A 40 -30.24 -72.41 -5.30
C ARG A 40 -31.50 -73.24 -5.58
N GLU A 41 -31.34 -74.55 -5.81
CA GLU A 41 -32.46 -75.45 -6.09
C GLU A 41 -33.37 -75.61 -4.86
N THR A 42 -32.76 -75.79 -3.68
CA THR A 42 -33.50 -75.84 -2.41
C THR A 42 -34.25 -74.55 -2.14
N ALA A 43 -33.64 -73.39 -2.40
CA ALA A 43 -34.28 -72.10 -2.24
C ALA A 43 -35.42 -71.87 -3.24
N ALA A 44 -35.25 -72.27 -4.49
CA ALA A 44 -36.28 -72.12 -5.53
C ALA A 44 -37.52 -72.99 -5.27
N GLY A 45 -37.35 -74.16 -4.64
CA GLY A 45 -38.44 -75.06 -4.26
C GLY A 45 -39.14 -74.70 -2.94
N LEU A 46 -38.56 -73.83 -2.13
CA LEU A 46 -39.13 -73.44 -0.84
C LEU A 46 -40.09 -72.25 -1.01
N VAL A 47 -41.38 -72.54 -1.11
CA VAL A 47 -42.46 -71.55 -1.14
C VAL A 47 -43.35 -71.71 0.09
N VAL A 48 -43.37 -70.69 0.94
CA VAL A 48 -44.27 -70.63 2.10
C VAL A 48 -45.52 -69.87 1.69
N THR A 49 -46.67 -70.53 1.72
CA THR A 49 -47.99 -69.98 1.32
C THR A 49 -48.92 -69.76 2.51
N ASP A 50 -48.67 -70.42 3.65
CA ASP A 50 -49.53 -70.34 4.83
C ASP A 50 -48.71 -70.30 6.14
N ALA A 51 -49.23 -69.62 7.16
CA ALA A 51 -48.55 -69.42 8.44
C ALA A 51 -48.38 -70.72 9.27
N SER A 52 -49.17 -71.76 8.99
CA SER A 52 -49.06 -73.07 9.65
C SER A 52 -47.85 -73.90 9.16
N GLN A 53 -47.22 -73.52 8.04
CA GLN A 53 -46.06 -74.18 7.41
C GLN A 53 -44.74 -73.91 8.18
N THR A 54 -44.74 -74.25 9.46
CA THR A 54 -43.64 -73.94 10.39
C THR A 54 -42.33 -74.65 10.06
N ARG A 55 -42.38 -75.79 9.35
CA ARG A 55 -41.20 -76.53 8.91
C ARG A 55 -40.51 -75.83 7.73
N GLU A 56 -41.29 -75.43 6.75
CA GLU A 56 -40.86 -74.74 5.55
C GLU A 56 -40.23 -73.39 5.91
N MET A 57 -40.85 -72.65 6.85
CA MET A 57 -40.29 -71.41 7.39
C MET A 57 -38.92 -71.61 8.08
N LYS A 58 -38.74 -72.72 8.83
CA LYS A 58 -37.44 -73.06 9.44
C LYS A 58 -36.39 -73.39 8.38
N MET A 59 -36.74 -74.20 7.39
CA MET A 59 -35.85 -74.54 6.27
C MET A 59 -35.43 -73.30 5.47
N ALA A 60 -36.36 -72.37 5.21
CA ALA A 60 -36.07 -71.11 4.55
C ALA A 60 -35.09 -70.25 5.37
N ARG A 61 -35.25 -70.19 6.69
CA ARG A 61 -34.32 -69.48 7.58
C ARG A 61 -32.92 -70.10 7.55
N GLU A 62 -32.82 -71.43 7.57
CA GLU A 62 -31.56 -72.17 7.51
C GLU A 62 -30.84 -71.93 6.17
N ALA A 63 -31.55 -72.09 5.05
CA ALA A 63 -31.01 -71.81 3.71
C ALA A 63 -30.51 -70.36 3.59
N ARG A 64 -31.27 -69.38 4.10
CA ARG A 64 -30.86 -67.97 4.12
C ARG A 64 -29.59 -67.76 4.95
N LEU A 65 -29.48 -68.40 6.12
CA LEU A 65 -28.31 -68.29 6.98
C LEU A 65 -27.07 -68.93 6.34
N ALA A 66 -27.22 -70.09 5.69
CA ALA A 66 -26.14 -70.74 4.95
C ALA A 66 -25.63 -69.87 3.79
N LEU A 67 -26.54 -69.33 2.96
CA LEU A 67 -26.19 -68.39 1.88
C LEU A 67 -25.52 -67.12 2.41
N ARG A 68 -25.99 -66.58 3.54
CA ARG A 68 -25.35 -65.43 4.20
C ARG A 68 -23.92 -65.75 4.62
N GLU A 69 -23.68 -66.93 5.17
CA GLU A 69 -22.35 -67.36 5.61
C GLU A 69 -21.39 -67.49 4.41
N ILE A 70 -21.83 -68.12 3.32
CA ILE A 70 -21.08 -68.21 2.06
C ILE A 70 -20.68 -66.81 1.56
N ARG A 71 -21.64 -65.86 1.53
CA ARG A 71 -21.38 -64.47 1.12
C ARG A 71 -20.34 -63.78 2.01
N ILE A 72 -20.43 -63.95 3.33
CA ILE A 72 -19.48 -63.34 4.27
C ILE A 72 -18.07 -63.90 4.05
N ASN A 73 -17.93 -65.20 3.85
CA ASN A 73 -16.63 -65.84 3.66
C ASN A 73 -16.01 -65.51 2.30
N ALA A 74 -16.82 -65.32 1.25
CA ALA A 74 -16.36 -64.77 -0.02
C ALA A 74 -15.82 -63.33 0.14
N ASP A 75 -16.51 -62.45 0.89
CA ASP A 75 -16.02 -61.09 1.13
C ASP A 75 -14.72 -61.05 1.97
N LYS A 76 -14.60 -61.93 2.98
CA LYS A 76 -13.33 -62.09 3.73
C LYS A 76 -12.19 -62.48 2.80
N THR A 77 -12.42 -63.45 1.90
CA THR A 77 -11.43 -63.92 0.92
C THR A 77 -11.03 -62.78 -0.03
N ARG A 78 -12.01 -62.00 -0.52
CA ARG A 78 -11.76 -60.81 -1.35
C ARG A 78 -10.87 -59.80 -0.64
N LYS A 79 -11.15 -59.49 0.62
CA LYS A 79 -10.36 -58.54 1.42
C LYS A 79 -8.94 -59.02 1.63
N ALA A 80 -8.75 -60.29 1.98
CA ALA A 80 -7.44 -60.88 2.19
C ALA A 80 -6.59 -60.84 0.91
N LEU A 81 -7.15 -61.26 -0.24
CA LEU A 81 -6.44 -61.24 -1.52
C LEU A 81 -6.07 -59.82 -1.99
N LYS A 82 -6.88 -58.81 -1.65
CA LYS A 82 -6.61 -57.41 -2.02
C LYS A 82 -5.55 -56.76 -1.13
N GLU A 83 -5.36 -57.26 0.09
CA GLU A 83 -4.50 -56.64 1.09
C GLU A 83 -3.04 -56.55 0.62
N ASP A 84 -2.52 -57.61 0.02
CA ASP A 84 -1.14 -57.65 -0.47
C ASP A 84 -0.92 -56.65 -1.61
N SER A 85 -1.86 -56.51 -2.56
CA SER A 85 -1.79 -55.48 -3.60
C SER A 85 -1.81 -54.06 -3.03
N ILE A 86 -2.59 -53.82 -1.97
CA ILE A 86 -2.62 -52.50 -1.30
C ILE A 86 -1.28 -52.23 -0.62
N ARG A 87 -0.72 -53.22 0.08
CA ARG A 87 0.59 -53.09 0.75
C ARG A 87 1.70 -52.87 -0.27
N TYR A 88 1.67 -53.61 -1.39
CA TYR A 88 2.61 -53.43 -2.50
C TYR A 88 2.52 -52.01 -3.09
N GLY A 89 1.31 -51.54 -3.42
CA GLY A 89 1.12 -50.19 -3.96
C GLY A 89 1.63 -49.10 -3.00
N ARG A 90 1.39 -49.26 -1.69
CA ARG A 90 1.94 -48.37 -0.66
C ARG A 90 3.47 -48.42 -0.59
N ALA A 91 4.06 -49.61 -0.72
CA ALA A 91 5.52 -49.77 -0.70
C ALA A 91 6.16 -49.11 -1.92
N VAL A 92 5.63 -49.33 -3.12
CA VAL A 92 6.11 -48.68 -4.36
C VAL A 92 6.05 -47.16 -4.25
N GLN A 93 4.91 -46.63 -3.78
CA GLN A 93 4.76 -45.19 -3.58
C GLN A 93 5.74 -44.65 -2.52
N GLY A 94 5.95 -45.39 -1.43
CA GLY A 94 6.90 -45.03 -0.39
C GLY A 94 8.33 -44.91 -0.94
N VAL A 95 8.77 -45.89 -1.73
CA VAL A 95 10.09 -45.87 -2.38
C VAL A 95 10.23 -44.68 -3.33
N TYR A 96 9.22 -44.42 -4.17
CA TYR A 96 9.21 -43.26 -5.04
C TYR A 96 9.35 -41.95 -4.25
N ASN A 97 8.58 -41.77 -3.18
CA ASN A 97 8.62 -40.55 -2.37
C ASN A 97 10.00 -40.33 -1.72
N VAL A 98 10.68 -41.41 -1.30
CA VAL A 98 12.04 -41.32 -0.73
C VAL A 98 13.03 -40.83 -1.79
N ILE A 99 12.94 -41.38 -3.00
CA ILE A 99 13.79 -40.96 -4.13
C ILE A 99 13.50 -39.50 -4.49
N GLU A 100 12.23 -39.13 -4.60
CA GLU A 100 11.82 -37.76 -4.92
C GLU A 100 12.31 -36.75 -3.86
N TYR A 101 12.18 -37.10 -2.57
CA TYR A 101 12.66 -36.26 -1.47
C TYR A 101 14.18 -36.05 -1.49
N LEU A 102 14.94 -37.05 -1.96
CA LEU A 102 16.38 -36.93 -2.13
C LEU A 102 16.75 -36.06 -3.34
N ILE A 103 16.06 -36.24 -4.47
CA ILE A 103 16.41 -35.61 -5.74
C ILE A 103 16.02 -34.11 -5.76
N LYS A 104 14.82 -33.75 -5.31
CA LYS A 104 14.30 -32.37 -5.40
C LYS A 104 15.26 -31.29 -4.87
N PRO A 105 15.77 -31.37 -3.63
CA PRO A 105 16.68 -30.33 -3.12
C PRO A 105 18.02 -30.27 -3.89
N ILE A 106 18.46 -31.40 -4.47
CA ILE A 106 19.66 -31.44 -5.32
C ILE A 106 19.39 -30.72 -6.64
N GLU A 107 18.26 -30.98 -7.28
CA GLU A 107 17.84 -30.29 -8.51
C GLU A 107 17.68 -28.79 -8.27
N GLU A 108 17.05 -28.38 -7.17
CA GLU A 108 16.92 -26.97 -6.78
C GLU A 108 18.29 -26.31 -6.62
N HIS A 109 19.21 -26.94 -5.89
CA HIS A 109 20.57 -26.43 -5.74
C HIS A 109 21.31 -26.30 -7.08
N LEU A 110 21.21 -27.32 -7.94
CA LEU A 110 21.85 -27.31 -9.25
C LEU A 110 21.24 -26.24 -10.17
N LEU A 111 19.93 -26.00 -10.10
CA LEU A 111 19.25 -24.93 -10.82
C LEU A 111 19.74 -23.55 -10.37
N GLU A 112 19.98 -23.34 -9.07
CA GLU A 112 20.59 -22.12 -8.56
C GLU A 112 22.02 -21.92 -9.11
N GLN A 113 22.80 -23.00 -9.23
CA GLN A 113 24.15 -22.92 -9.82
C GLN A 113 24.10 -22.65 -11.33
N GLU A 114 23.19 -23.30 -12.06
CA GLU A 114 22.96 -23.08 -13.49
C GLU A 114 22.60 -21.62 -13.76
N LYS A 115 21.67 -21.07 -12.97
CA LYS A 115 21.19 -19.69 -13.11
C LYS A 115 22.07 -18.67 -12.40
N PHE A 116 23.22 -19.07 -11.83
CA PHE A 116 24.04 -18.19 -11.02
C PHE A 116 24.43 -16.91 -11.77
N ALA A 117 24.84 -17.02 -13.04
CA ALA A 117 25.22 -15.85 -13.84
C ALA A 117 24.06 -14.88 -14.07
N GLU A 118 22.85 -15.41 -14.35
CA GLU A 118 21.62 -14.63 -14.52
C GLU A 118 21.22 -13.96 -13.20
N ILE A 119 21.27 -14.70 -12.08
CA ILE A 119 21.00 -14.18 -10.74
C ILE A 119 21.97 -13.05 -10.38
N GLN A 120 23.27 -13.22 -10.67
CA GLN A 120 24.27 -12.18 -10.41
C GLN A 120 24.07 -10.97 -11.32
N ALA A 121 23.72 -11.17 -12.59
CA ALA A 121 23.42 -10.08 -13.51
C ALA A 121 22.18 -9.28 -13.04
N GLN A 122 21.11 -9.98 -12.64
CA GLN A 122 19.90 -9.38 -12.10
C GLN A 122 20.19 -8.61 -10.79
N ARG A 123 20.94 -9.20 -9.86
CA ARG A 123 21.37 -8.53 -8.62
C ARG A 123 22.18 -7.27 -8.89
N ARG A 124 23.08 -7.30 -9.89
CA ARG A 124 23.84 -6.11 -10.29
C ARG A 124 22.93 -5.03 -10.87
N LEU A 125 21.95 -5.41 -11.69
CA LEU A 125 20.99 -4.47 -12.27
C LEU A 125 20.11 -3.83 -11.19
N GLU A 126 19.63 -4.63 -10.23
CA GLU A 126 18.84 -4.15 -9.08
C GLU A 126 19.65 -3.21 -8.18
N ALA A 127 20.91 -3.56 -7.88
CA ALA A 127 21.79 -2.72 -7.10
C ALA A 127 22.07 -1.38 -7.80
N LEU A 128 22.36 -1.42 -9.11
CA LEU A 128 22.53 -0.22 -9.92
C LEU A 128 21.25 0.64 -9.93
N ASN A 129 20.09 0.00 -10.04
CA ASN A 129 18.81 0.70 -10.03
C ASN A 129 18.60 1.44 -8.70
N ALA A 130 18.82 0.75 -7.58
CA ALA A 130 18.65 1.30 -6.25
C ALA A 130 19.64 2.45 -5.98
N GLU A 131 20.89 2.33 -6.42
CA GLU A 131 21.89 3.39 -6.34
C GLU A 131 21.42 4.64 -7.11
N ARG A 132 21.01 4.46 -8.37
CA ARG A 132 20.56 5.55 -9.23
C ARG A 132 19.26 6.19 -8.73
N GLU A 133 18.33 5.39 -8.22
CA GLU A 133 17.09 5.88 -7.61
C GLU A 133 17.39 6.76 -6.39
N ARG A 134 18.37 6.37 -5.56
CA ARG A 134 18.80 7.18 -4.41
C ARG A 134 19.39 8.53 -4.84
N ILE A 135 20.09 8.59 -5.98
CA ILE A 135 20.64 9.83 -6.56
C ILE A 135 19.51 10.69 -7.15
N ALA A 136 18.55 10.08 -7.84
CA ALA A 136 17.47 10.78 -8.52
C ALA A 136 16.38 11.29 -7.55
N ALA A 137 16.10 10.57 -6.46
CA ALA A 137 15.05 10.91 -5.50
C ALA A 137 15.07 12.37 -5.00
N PRO A 138 16.20 12.97 -4.56
CA PRO A 138 16.24 14.38 -4.14
C PRO A 138 16.14 15.40 -5.28
N LEU A 139 16.12 14.93 -6.52
CA LEU A 139 16.05 15.73 -7.75
C LEU A 139 14.72 15.55 -8.49
N VAL A 140 13.80 14.72 -8.00
CA VAL A 140 12.58 14.32 -8.72
C VAL A 140 11.72 15.48 -9.19
N ALA A 141 11.67 16.59 -8.44
CA ALA A 141 10.91 17.79 -8.80
C ALA A 141 11.52 18.58 -9.98
N TRP A 142 12.80 18.34 -10.28
CA TRP A 142 13.59 19.03 -11.31
C TRP A 142 13.94 18.14 -12.50
N ILE A 143 13.49 16.89 -12.50
CA ILE A 143 13.69 15.96 -13.61
C ILE A 143 12.57 16.18 -14.63
N ASP A 144 12.90 16.89 -15.71
CA ASP A 144 12.01 17.17 -16.85
C ASP A 144 12.00 16.00 -17.84
N VAL A 145 11.65 14.82 -17.34
CA VAL A 145 11.46 13.63 -18.17
C VAL A 145 10.13 13.01 -17.78
N ASP A 146 9.31 12.65 -18.76
CA ASP A 146 8.03 11.95 -18.60
C ASP A 146 8.22 10.47 -18.16
N LEU A 147 9.18 10.25 -17.26
CA LEU A 147 9.43 9.00 -16.53
C LEU A 147 8.20 8.46 -15.79
N PRO A 148 7.30 9.31 -15.22
CA PRO A 148 6.10 8.81 -14.56
C PRO A 148 5.20 7.97 -15.47
N PHE A 149 5.24 8.16 -16.79
CA PHE A 149 4.40 7.41 -17.73
C PHE A 149 4.94 6.02 -18.12
N THR A 150 6.21 5.71 -17.84
CA THR A 150 6.83 4.46 -18.32
C THR A 150 7.29 3.51 -17.21
N ASN A 151 7.33 3.95 -15.94
CA ASN A 151 7.82 3.17 -14.79
C ASN A 151 9.13 2.42 -15.09
N THR A 152 9.99 3.02 -15.91
CA THR A 152 11.21 2.39 -16.41
C THR A 152 12.28 2.43 -15.32
N PRO A 153 12.86 1.28 -14.91
CA PRO A 153 13.97 1.24 -13.97
C PRO A 153 15.14 2.14 -14.40
N TRP A 154 15.69 2.91 -13.47
CA TRP A 154 16.88 3.73 -13.65
C TRP A 154 18.10 2.97 -14.19
N ALA A 155 18.21 1.67 -13.88
CA ALA A 155 19.29 0.83 -14.41
C ALA A 155 19.20 0.54 -15.91
N ASN A 156 18.04 0.78 -16.54
CA ASN A 156 17.85 0.56 -17.98
C ASN A 156 18.38 1.70 -18.84
N PHE A 157 18.65 2.88 -18.25
CA PHE A 157 19.34 3.94 -18.96
C PHE A 157 20.83 3.60 -19.07
N ASP A 158 21.44 3.89 -20.21
CA ASP A 158 22.90 3.86 -20.27
C ASP A 158 23.49 4.95 -19.35
N GLU A 159 24.78 4.83 -19.03
CA GLU A 159 25.45 5.75 -18.11
C GLU A 159 25.42 7.20 -18.60
N ALA A 160 25.59 7.41 -19.92
CA ALA A 160 25.59 8.75 -20.49
C ALA A 160 24.21 9.43 -20.30
N LYS A 161 23.13 8.70 -20.56
CA LYS A 161 21.77 9.24 -20.42
C LYS A 161 21.40 9.46 -18.97
N PHE A 162 21.79 8.56 -18.07
CA PHE A 162 21.59 8.76 -16.64
C PHE A 162 22.29 10.04 -16.15
N GLN A 163 23.56 10.22 -16.50
CA GLN A 163 24.33 11.41 -16.10
C GLN A 163 23.76 12.70 -16.72
N GLU A 164 23.31 12.67 -17.96
CA GLU A 164 22.65 13.80 -18.63
C GLU A 164 21.42 14.26 -17.83
N ILE A 165 20.54 13.31 -17.45
CA ILE A 165 19.31 13.61 -16.69
C ILE A 165 19.64 14.18 -15.31
N ILE A 166 20.55 13.53 -14.57
CA ILE A 166 20.92 13.98 -13.22
C ILE A 166 21.59 15.36 -13.25
N SER A 167 22.49 15.59 -14.21
CA SER A 167 23.20 16.87 -14.34
C SER A 167 22.24 18.00 -14.70
N ALA A 168 21.28 17.76 -15.60
CA ALA A 168 20.25 18.73 -15.95
C ALA A 168 19.37 19.08 -14.74
N ALA A 169 18.93 18.07 -13.97
CA ALA A 169 18.11 18.29 -12.78
C ALA A 169 18.88 19.01 -11.65
N GLN A 170 20.17 18.72 -11.48
CA GLN A 170 21.04 19.45 -10.54
C GLN A 170 21.16 20.92 -10.94
N ALA A 171 21.44 21.22 -12.21
CA ALA A 171 21.55 22.58 -12.69
C ALA A 171 20.23 23.35 -12.55
N ALA A 172 19.09 22.72 -12.82
CA ALA A 172 17.78 23.33 -12.61
C ALA A 172 17.51 23.67 -11.14
N LYS A 173 17.84 22.75 -10.23
CA LYS A 173 17.72 22.96 -8.78
C LYS A 173 18.63 24.09 -8.29
N GLU A 174 19.86 24.14 -8.76
CA GLU A 174 20.81 25.21 -8.42
C GLU A 174 20.33 26.56 -8.94
N ALA A 175 19.84 26.63 -10.17
CA ALA A 175 19.29 27.86 -10.75
C ALA A 175 18.07 28.38 -9.95
N GLU A 176 17.15 27.50 -9.54
CA GLU A 176 16.01 27.89 -8.71
C GLU A 176 16.47 28.41 -7.33
N ALA A 177 17.44 27.74 -6.70
CA ALA A 177 17.98 28.17 -5.42
C ALA A 177 18.70 29.53 -5.51
N GLU A 178 19.47 29.77 -6.58
CA GLU A 178 20.13 31.04 -6.85
C GLU A 178 19.12 32.16 -7.12
N GLU A 179 18.06 31.88 -7.89
CA GLU A 179 17.00 32.86 -8.14
C GLU A 179 16.24 33.20 -6.86
N ALA A 180 15.88 32.20 -6.05
CA ALA A 180 15.24 32.42 -4.76
C ALA A 180 16.12 33.25 -3.82
N ALA A 181 17.43 32.98 -3.77
CA ALA A 181 18.38 33.77 -3.00
C ALA A 181 18.50 35.21 -3.51
N ARG A 182 18.47 35.42 -4.83
CA ARG A 182 18.49 36.75 -5.45
C ARG A 182 17.24 37.55 -5.09
N LEU A 183 16.06 36.95 -5.21
CA LEU A 183 14.78 37.59 -4.89
C LEU A 183 14.69 37.95 -3.40
N GLU A 184 15.15 37.06 -2.52
CA GLU A 184 15.19 37.33 -1.08
C GLU A 184 16.19 38.43 -0.72
N ALA A 185 17.37 38.44 -1.36
CA ALA A 185 18.34 39.51 -1.18
C ALA A 185 17.80 40.87 -1.64
N GLU A 186 17.06 40.91 -2.76
CA GLU A 186 16.38 42.12 -3.25
C GLU A 186 15.29 42.60 -2.28
N ARG A 187 14.49 41.68 -1.73
CA ARG A 187 13.47 41.99 -0.72
C ARG A 187 14.11 42.61 0.53
N ILE A 188 15.15 41.98 1.07
CA ILE A 188 15.87 42.47 2.25
C ILE A 188 16.50 43.84 1.98
N ALA A 189 17.08 44.06 0.80
CA ALA A 189 17.68 45.35 0.42
C ALA A 189 16.62 46.46 0.32
N ARG A 190 15.47 46.16 -0.29
CA ARG A 190 14.35 47.10 -0.38
C ARG A 190 13.79 47.46 0.99
N GLU A 191 13.57 46.49 1.87
CA GLU A 191 13.06 46.73 3.22
C GLU A 191 14.01 47.60 4.05
N LYS A 192 15.33 47.36 3.93
CA LYS A 192 16.34 48.22 4.56
C LYS A 192 16.31 49.64 4.00
N ALA A 193 16.22 49.81 2.68
CA ALA A 193 16.16 51.14 2.06
C ALA A 193 14.89 51.90 2.46
N GLU A 194 13.73 51.24 2.51
CA GLU A 194 12.47 51.85 2.95
C GLU A 194 12.53 52.23 4.43
N GLU A 195 13.17 51.43 5.29
CA GLU A 195 13.34 51.77 6.70
C GLU A 195 14.30 52.96 6.89
N GLU A 196 15.44 52.98 6.18
CA GLU A 196 16.36 54.12 6.19
C GLU A 196 15.69 55.41 5.69
N GLU A 197 14.84 55.32 4.66
CA GLU A 197 14.04 56.45 4.18
C GLU A 197 13.00 56.89 5.21
N ARG A 198 12.27 55.96 5.83
CA ARG A 198 11.33 56.26 6.92
C ARG A 198 12.03 56.97 8.08
N GLN A 199 13.20 56.51 8.49
CA GLN A 199 13.98 57.15 9.56
C GLN A 199 14.37 58.58 9.16
N ARG A 200 14.89 58.80 7.94
CA ARG A 200 15.21 60.15 7.45
C ARG A 200 13.98 61.07 7.42
N ILE A 201 12.84 60.56 6.97
CA ILE A 201 11.58 61.33 6.94
C ILE A 201 11.13 61.68 8.36
N LEU A 202 11.27 60.77 9.33
CA LEU A 202 10.94 61.04 10.73
C LEU A 202 11.85 62.11 11.33
N GLU A 203 13.17 62.00 11.09
CA GLU A 203 14.16 62.99 11.53
C GLU A 203 13.90 64.37 10.90
N GLU A 204 13.61 64.43 9.60
CA GLU A 204 13.30 65.67 8.90
C GLU A 204 11.98 66.29 9.37
N ASN A 205 10.93 65.49 9.53
CA ASN A 205 9.65 65.97 10.08
C ASN A 205 9.80 66.48 11.51
N ALA A 206 10.61 65.84 12.35
CA ALA A 206 10.91 66.31 13.69
C ALA A 206 11.61 67.68 13.67
N ARG A 207 12.61 67.85 12.78
CA ARG A 207 13.28 69.15 12.57
C ARG A 207 12.32 70.24 12.12
N LEU A 208 11.47 69.94 11.12
CA LEU A 208 10.50 70.90 10.59
C LEU A 208 9.44 71.30 11.63
N ARG A 209 8.99 70.37 12.49
CA ARG A 209 8.09 70.68 13.61
C ARG A 209 8.76 71.59 14.63
N ALA A 210 10.02 71.32 14.99
CA ALA A 210 10.77 72.18 15.90
C ALA A 210 10.96 73.59 15.32
N GLU A 211 11.30 73.70 14.03
CA GLU A 211 11.42 74.99 13.35
C GLU A 211 10.08 75.74 13.26
N ALA A 212 8.98 75.03 12.96
CA ALA A 212 7.64 75.62 12.93
C ALA A 212 7.21 76.12 14.32
N GLU A 213 7.46 75.34 15.38
CA GLU A 213 7.16 75.74 16.75
C GLU A 213 8.00 76.96 17.18
N GLU A 214 9.28 77.03 16.79
CA GLU A 214 10.12 78.21 17.05
C GLU A 214 9.60 79.45 16.31
N ARG A 215 9.21 79.30 15.04
CA ARG A 215 8.61 80.39 14.25
C ARG A 215 7.28 80.84 14.83
N GLU A 216 6.42 79.92 15.28
CA GLU A 216 5.15 80.26 15.92
C GLU A 216 5.37 80.98 17.25
N ARG A 217 6.33 80.53 18.07
CA ARG A 217 6.71 81.22 19.32
C ARG A 217 7.21 82.64 19.04
N LYS A 218 8.06 82.83 18.02
CA LYS A 218 8.53 84.16 17.60
C LYS A 218 7.39 85.04 17.11
N ALA A 219 6.51 84.52 16.26
CA ALA A 219 5.34 85.25 15.76
C ALA A 219 4.34 85.59 16.87
N ALA A 220 4.15 84.70 17.86
CA ALA A 220 3.30 84.96 19.02
C ALA A 220 3.91 86.03 19.93
N ALA A 221 5.22 86.00 20.16
CA ALA A 221 5.94 87.02 20.91
C ALA A 221 5.84 88.39 20.22
N GLU A 222 6.07 88.44 18.90
CA GLU A 222 5.94 89.67 18.11
C GLU A 222 4.51 90.23 18.12
N ARG A 223 3.49 89.37 18.01
CA ARG A 223 2.08 89.77 18.13
C ARG A 223 1.75 90.30 19.53
N ALA A 224 2.28 89.67 20.59
CA ALA A 224 2.07 90.10 21.96
C ALA A 224 2.74 91.47 22.23
N GLU A 225 3.95 91.70 21.69
CA GLU A 225 4.61 93.01 21.76
C GLU A 225 3.82 94.08 21.00
N LEU A 226 3.34 93.78 19.79
CA LEU A 226 2.54 94.71 18.99
C LEU A 226 1.21 95.05 19.69
N GLU A 227 0.56 94.07 20.31
CA GLU A 227 -0.68 94.29 21.06
C GLU A 227 -0.43 95.10 22.35
N ALA A 228 0.66 94.83 23.07
CA ALA A 228 1.07 95.62 24.23
C ALA A 228 1.36 97.07 23.86
N GLN A 229 2.04 97.31 22.73
CA GLN A 229 2.27 98.66 22.20
C GLN A 229 0.96 99.36 21.80
N ARG A 230 0.03 98.65 21.15
CA ARG A 230 -1.30 99.22 20.82
C ARG A 230 -2.09 99.59 22.09
N ARG A 231 -2.09 98.73 23.11
CA ARG A 231 -2.77 99.02 24.39
C ARG A 231 -2.13 100.21 25.12
N ALA A 232 -0.79 100.30 25.13
CA ALA A 232 -0.08 101.43 25.71
C ALA A 232 -0.41 102.74 24.98
N ALA A 233 -0.40 102.73 23.64
CA ALA A 233 -0.76 103.88 22.82
C ALA A 233 -2.24 104.30 22.98
N GLU A 234 -3.17 103.34 23.13
CA GLU A 234 -4.58 103.63 23.43
C GLU A 234 -4.76 104.23 24.83
N GLU A 235 -4.03 103.73 25.83
CA GLU A 235 -4.07 104.28 27.19
C GLU A 235 -3.48 105.70 27.24
N GLU A 236 -2.40 105.95 26.51
CA GLU A 236 -1.78 107.27 26.39
C GLU A 236 -2.69 108.25 25.63
N ALA A 237 -3.29 107.83 24.52
CA ALA A 237 -4.29 108.62 23.81
C ALA A 237 -5.55 108.90 24.64
N ARG A 238 -5.92 107.99 25.56
CA ARG A 238 -7.02 108.20 26.51
C ARG A 238 -6.63 109.20 27.60
N LYS A 239 -5.40 109.16 28.09
CA LYS A 239 -4.86 110.15 29.05
C LYS A 239 -4.77 111.54 28.42
N GLU A 240 -4.27 111.65 27.19
CA GLU A 240 -4.23 112.91 26.45
C GLU A 240 -5.63 113.47 26.17
N ARG A 241 -6.61 112.64 25.81
CA ARG A 241 -8.00 113.10 25.64
C ARG A 241 -8.60 113.58 26.95
N ALA A 242 -8.38 112.86 28.05
CA ALA A 242 -8.85 113.27 29.37
C ALA A 242 -8.16 114.57 29.85
N GLU A 243 -6.90 114.79 29.48
CA GLU A 243 -6.17 116.03 29.78
C GLU A 243 -6.64 117.19 28.91
N ARG A 244 -6.88 116.97 27.62
CA ARG A 244 -7.49 117.98 26.73
C ARG A 244 -8.91 118.35 27.15
N GLU A 245 -9.73 117.37 27.57
CA GLU A 245 -11.07 117.65 28.12
C GLU A 245 -11.00 118.42 29.44
N ARG A 246 -10.00 118.18 30.30
CA ARG A 246 -9.75 118.99 31.50
C ARG A 246 -9.33 120.42 31.15
N ILE A 247 -8.46 120.60 30.16
CA ILE A 247 -8.01 121.92 29.70
C ILE A 247 -9.16 122.68 29.01
N GLU A 248 -10.02 122.02 28.23
CA GLU A 248 -11.23 122.64 27.66
C GLU A 248 -12.31 122.97 28.72
N ALA A 249 -12.46 122.13 29.76
CA ALA A 249 -13.35 122.41 30.87
C ALA A 249 -12.87 123.60 31.72
N ASP A 250 -11.56 123.74 31.94
CA ASP A 250 -10.97 124.90 32.62
C ASP A 250 -10.95 126.17 31.74
N ALA A 251 -10.83 126.04 30.41
CA ALA A 251 -10.98 127.15 29.48
C ALA A 251 -12.45 127.64 29.37
N ARG A 252 -13.43 126.75 29.50
CA ARG A 252 -14.86 127.12 29.58
C ARG A 252 -15.27 127.73 30.93
N ARG A 253 -14.52 127.50 32.02
CA ARG A 253 -14.76 128.14 33.33
C ARG A 253 -14.11 129.53 33.50
N LYS A 254 -13.21 129.95 32.61
CA LYS A 254 -12.58 131.28 32.62
C LYS A 254 -13.16 132.26 31.59
N ALA A 255 -14.25 131.89 30.93
CA ALA A 255 -15.00 132.73 29.99
C ALA A 255 -16.38 133.16 30.53
N GLU A 256 -16.56 133.12 31.86
CA GLU A 256 -17.66 133.71 32.63
C GLU A 256 -17.05 134.70 33.64
#